data_AF-A0ABD1I040-F1
#
_entry.id   AF-A0ABD1I040-F1
#
_cell.length_a   1.000
_cell.length_b   1.000
_cell.length_c   1.000
_cell.angle_alpha   90.00
_cell.angle_beta   90.00
_cell.angle_gamma   90.00
#
_symmetry.space_group_name_H-M   'P 1'
#
loop_
_entity.id
_entity.type
_entity.pdbx_description
1 polymer ?
#
loop_
_entity_poly.entity_id
_entity_poly.type
_entity_poly.pdbx_seq_one_letter_code
_entity_poly.pdbx_strand_id
1 'polypeptide(L)'
;MEYKGLLSALACWYDEDQYPAMLSKYELWIMSDGSWKKESIFHTRGVQKPLWFSQDGKLLYFASVTDELVMFDRATGELKYLGIDWFSSRGKIDPMMIPFFESFVQLN
;
A
#
# COMPACT_ATOMS: atom_id res chain seq x y z
N MET A 1 16.39 -0.10 -24.07
CA MET A 1 16.20 -0.94 -22.87
C MET A 1 14.70 -1.15 -22.71
N GLU A 2 14.20 -2.37 -22.88
CA GLU A 2 12.81 -2.68 -22.51
C GLU A 2 12.77 -2.97 -21.01
N TYR A 3 12.02 -2.15 -20.29
CA TYR A 3 11.66 -2.45 -18.91
C TYR A 3 10.71 -3.65 -18.92
N LYS A 4 11.17 -4.81 -18.43
CA LYS A 4 10.38 -6.05 -18.33
C LYS A 4 9.62 -6.19 -17.01
N GLY A 5 9.63 -5.16 -16.17
CA GLY A 5 8.88 -5.15 -14.92
C GLY A 5 7.42 -4.73 -15.11
N LEU A 6 6.58 -5.03 -14.12
CA LEU A 6 5.24 -4.47 -14.02
C LEU A 6 5.34 -3.16 -13.22
N LEU A 7 5.19 -2.00 -13.87
CA LEU A 7 4.96 -0.76 -13.14
C LEU A 7 3.51 -0.77 -12.64
N SER A 8 3.31 -0.38 -11.39
CA SER A 8 1.99 -0.17 -10.82
C SER A 8 1.87 1.23 -10.22
N ALA A 9 0.65 1.74 -10.19
CA ALA A 9 0.30 2.98 -9.52
C ALA A 9 -1.00 2.77 -8.72
N LEU A 10 -1.06 3.37 -7.54
CA LEU A 10 -2.26 3.37 -6.71
C LEU A 10 -2.81 4.79 -6.63
N ALA A 11 -3.98 5.01 -7.22
CA ALA A 11 -4.72 6.27 -7.07
C ALA A 11 -5.66 6.15 -5.86
N CYS A 12 -5.66 7.16 -5.00
CA CYS A 12 -6.50 7.23 -3.81
C CYS A 12 -7.48 8.39 -3.93
N TRP A 13 -8.74 8.15 -3.58
CA TRP A 13 -9.80 9.14 -3.56
C TRP A 13 -10.51 9.10 -2.21
N TYR A 14 -10.72 10.28 -1.64
CA TYR A 14 -11.52 10.47 -0.42
C TYR A 14 -12.88 11.03 -0.80
N ASP A 15 -13.92 10.60 -0.10
CA ASP A 15 -15.21 11.26 -0.18
C ASP A 15 -15.16 12.49 0.73
N GLU A 16 -15.06 13.69 0.15
CA GLU A 16 -14.79 14.95 0.89
C GLU A 16 -15.91 15.33 1.87
N ASP A 17 -17.09 14.70 1.75
CA ASP A 17 -18.29 15.06 2.50
C ASP A 17 -18.43 14.35 3.88
N GLN A 18 -17.48 13.51 4.32
CA GLN A 18 -17.55 12.80 5.61
C GLN A 18 -16.22 12.75 6.40
N TYR A 19 -16.07 13.60 7.42
CA TYR A 19 -15.14 13.36 8.56
C TYR A 19 -15.65 12.19 9.45
N PRO A 20 -14.81 11.46 10.21
CA PRO A 20 -13.54 10.78 9.93
C PRO A 20 -13.74 9.24 9.76
N ALA A 21 -14.88 8.79 9.24
CA ALA A 21 -15.14 7.38 8.91
C ALA A 21 -14.73 7.07 7.45
N MET A 22 -13.57 7.57 7.03
CA MET A 22 -13.14 7.67 5.63
C MET A 22 -13.05 6.29 4.97
N LEU A 23 -14.09 5.94 4.22
CA LEU A 23 -14.01 4.89 3.20
C LEU A 23 -13.17 5.45 2.06
N SER A 24 -11.93 4.97 1.95
CA SER A 24 -11.05 5.36 0.87
C SER A 24 -11.28 4.43 -0.31
N LYS A 25 -11.43 5.02 -1.50
CA LYS A 25 -11.45 4.29 -2.76
C LYS A 25 -10.04 4.28 -3.33
N TYR A 26 -9.55 3.07 -3.60
CA TYR A 26 -8.27 2.87 -4.27
C TYR A 26 -8.49 2.26 -5.65
N GLU A 27 -7.80 2.82 -6.64
CA GLU A 27 -7.74 2.25 -7.99
C GLU A 27 -6.30 1.80 -8.26
N LEU A 28 -6.13 0.53 -8.59
CA LEU A 28 -4.86 -0.04 -8.97
C LEU A 28 -4.72 0.01 -10.49
N TRP A 29 -3.62 0.60 -10.95
CA TRP A 29 -3.26 0.72 -12.34
C TRP A 29 -1.97 -0.02 -12.62
N ILE A 30 -1.91 -0.72 -13.75
CA ILE A 30 -0.73 -1.47 -14.19
C ILE A 30 -0.32 -0.97 -15.57
N MET A 31 0.97 -0.79 -15.80
CA MET A 31 1.51 -0.53 -17.12
C MET A 31 1.76 -1.86 -17.84
N SER A 32 1.08 -2.08 -18.98
CA SER A 32 1.39 -3.16 -19.93
C SER A 32 1.66 -2.53 -21.29
N ASP A 33 2.76 -2.93 -21.93
CA ASP A 33 3.07 -2.59 -23.32
C ASP A 33 3.09 -1.06 -23.58
N GLY A 34 3.59 -0.30 -22.61
CA GLY A 34 3.66 1.17 -22.67
C GLY A 34 2.34 1.89 -22.39
N SER A 35 1.29 1.18 -21.98
CA SER A 35 -0.03 1.75 -21.68
C SER A 35 -0.49 1.45 -20.26
N TRP A 36 -1.05 2.45 -19.58
CA TRP A 36 -1.67 2.28 -18.26
C TRP A 36 -3.09 1.71 -18.40
N LYS A 37 -3.39 0.66 -17.65
CA LYS A 37 -4.74 0.07 -17.57
C LYS A 37 -5.14 -0.07 -16.11
N LYS A 38 -6.41 0.22 -15.82
CA LYS A 38 -7.00 -0.04 -14.51
C LYS A 38 -7.13 -1.55 -14.34
N GLU A 39 -6.54 -2.09 -13.29
CA GLU A 39 -6.59 -3.52 -12.96
C GLU A 39 -7.72 -3.82 -11.98
N SER A 40 -7.82 -3.06 -10.89
CA SER A 40 -8.86 -3.27 -9.89
C SER A 40 -9.24 -1.98 -9.16
N ILE A 41 -10.39 -2.03 -8.48
CA ILE A 41 -10.88 -1.00 -7.56
C ILE A 41 -11.24 -1.70 -6.26
N PHE A 42 -10.77 -1.17 -5.14
CA PHE A 42 -11.19 -1.64 -3.82
C PHE A 42 -11.48 -0.46 -2.90
N HIS A 43 -12.29 -0.73 -1.88
CA HIS A 43 -12.64 0.25 -0.87
C HIS A 43 -12.24 -0.31 0.48
N THR A 44 -11.61 0.53 1.30
CA THR A 44 -11.22 0.14 2.66
C THR A 44 -11.35 1.34 3.60
N ARG A 45 -11.56 1.07 4.87
CA ARG A 45 -11.73 2.08 5.92
C ARG A 45 -10.54 2.09 6.85
N GLY A 46 -10.27 3.24 7.45
CA GLY A 46 -9.27 3.34 8.51
C GLY A 46 -7.83 3.29 8.01
N VAL A 47 -7.60 3.46 6.71
CA VAL A 47 -6.27 3.59 6.10
C VAL A 47 -6.11 4.94 5.43
N GLN A 48 -4.89 5.47 5.43
CA GLN A 48 -4.55 6.78 4.87
C GLN A 48 -3.63 6.61 3.66
N LYS A 49 -2.46 6.00 3.86
CA LYS A 49 -1.35 6.08 2.90
C LYS A 49 -0.86 4.68 2.51
N PRO A 50 -0.79 4.33 1.23
CA PRO A 50 -0.10 3.11 0.80
C PRO A 50 1.40 3.23 1.06
N LEU A 51 2.01 2.16 1.54
CA LEU A 51 3.43 2.10 1.86
C LEU A 51 4.19 1.20 0.89
N TRP A 52 3.70 -0.01 0.64
CA TRP A 52 4.43 -1.00 -0.16
C TRP A 52 3.55 -2.13 -0.69
N PHE A 53 3.99 -2.82 -1.74
CA PHE A 53 3.43 -4.10 -2.20
C PHE A 53 4.32 -5.25 -1.71
N SER A 54 3.75 -6.39 -1.32
CA SER A 54 4.55 -7.62 -1.25
C SER A 54 5.20 -7.91 -2.60
N GLN A 55 6.32 -8.65 -2.60
CA GLN A 55 7.06 -8.97 -3.83
C GLN A 55 6.21 -9.71 -4.87
N ASP A 56 5.27 -10.54 -4.43
CA ASP A 56 4.31 -11.24 -5.29
C ASP A 56 3.07 -10.38 -5.65
N GLY A 57 3.02 -9.15 -5.14
CA GLY A 57 1.95 -8.19 -5.35
C GLY A 57 0.64 -8.52 -4.65
N LYS A 58 0.51 -9.63 -3.92
CA LYS A 58 -0.77 -10.06 -3.32
C LYS A 58 -1.19 -9.24 -2.11
N LEU A 59 -0.23 -8.67 -1.39
CA LEU A 59 -0.47 -7.87 -0.20
C LEU A 59 -0.11 -6.41 -0.48
N LEU A 60 -0.93 -5.52 0.08
CA LEU A 60 -0.71 -4.09 0.12
C LEU A 60 -0.53 -3.66 1.58
N TYR A 61 0.51 -2.91 1.86
CA TYR A 61 0.75 -2.36 3.18
C TYR A 61 0.35 -0.90 3.22
N PHE A 62 -0.35 -0.49 4.29
CA PHE A 62 -0.79 0.89 4.48
C PHE A 62 -0.43 1.40 5.87
N ALA A 63 -0.35 2.73 5.95
CA ALA A 63 -0.52 3.47 7.17
C ALA A 63 -2.00 3.65 7.51
N SER A 64 -2.39 3.16 8.70
CA SER A 64 -3.74 3.38 9.23
C SER A 64 -3.93 4.79 9.79
N VAL A 65 -5.18 5.17 10.00
CA VAL A 65 -5.55 6.44 10.66
C VAL A 65 -5.12 6.49 12.13
N THR A 66 -4.87 5.33 12.75
CA THR A 66 -4.42 5.17 14.14
C THR A 66 -2.92 4.99 14.26
N ASP A 67 -2.17 5.31 13.21
CA ASP A 67 -0.71 5.24 13.19
C ASP A 67 -0.13 3.83 13.36
N GLU A 68 -0.87 2.83 12.88
CA GLU A 68 -0.44 1.43 12.82
C GLU A 68 -0.25 0.93 11.38
N LEU A 69 0.68 -0.02 11.21
CA LEU A 69 0.87 -0.79 9.99
C LEU A 69 -0.27 -1.79 9.82
N VAL A 70 -0.92 -1.71 8.67
CA VAL A 70 -1.94 -2.67 8.26
C VAL A 70 -1.58 -3.32 6.93
N MET A 71 -2.01 -4.57 6.80
CA MET A 71 -1.92 -5.38 5.59
C MET A 71 -3.31 -5.52 4.99
N PHE A 72 -3.42 -5.30 3.69
CA PHE A 72 -4.60 -5.59 2.89
C PHE A 72 -4.31 -6.77 1.98
N ASP A 73 -5.07 -7.86 2.12
CA ASP A 73 -5.04 -9.00 1.22
C ASP A 73 -5.91 -8.69 0.00
N ARG A 74 -5.30 -8.65 -1.18
CA ARG A 74 -6.01 -8.32 -2.42
C ARG A 74 -6.95 -9.42 -2.90
N ALA A 75 -6.68 -10.68 -2.54
CA ALA A 75 -7.48 -11.81 -2.98
C ALA A 75 -8.78 -11.92 -2.16
N THR A 76 -8.72 -11.62 -0.86
CA THR A 76 -9.87 -11.70 0.04
C THR A 76 -10.54 -10.34 0.28
N GLY A 77 -9.80 -9.24 0.10
CA GLY A 77 -10.23 -7.89 0.46
C GLY A 77 -10.14 -7.60 1.96
N GLU A 78 -9.51 -8.49 2.74
CA GLU A 78 -9.42 -8.35 4.19
C GLU A 78 -8.30 -7.38 4.61
N LEU A 79 -8.60 -6.55 5.61
CA LEU A 79 -7.63 -5.68 6.27
C LEU A 79 -7.22 -6.27 7.62
N LYS A 80 -5.92 -6.36 7.88
CA LYS A 80 -5.36 -6.88 9.13
C LYS A 80 -4.37 -5.90 9.74
N TYR A 81 -4.57 -5.58 11.01
CA TYR A 81 -3.61 -4.83 11.82
C TYR A 81 -2.47 -5.73 12.26
N LEU A 82 -1.24 -5.23 12.14
CA LEU A 82 -0.03 -6.00 12.45
C LEU A 82 0.52 -5.71 13.85
N GLY A 83 -0.06 -4.75 14.58
CA GLY A 83 0.39 -4.35 15.93
C GLY A 83 1.76 -3.65 15.91
N ILE A 84 2.13 -3.05 14.79
CA ILE A 84 3.33 -2.23 14.64
C ILE A 84 2.85 -0.78 14.49
N ASP A 85 2.97 -0.01 15.56
CA ASP A 85 2.67 1.42 15.54
C ASP A 85 3.94 2.26 15.29
N TRP A 86 3.73 3.49 14.81
CA TRP A 86 4.77 4.51 14.67
C TRP A 86 4.41 5.77 15.48
N PHE A 87 3.64 5.59 16.55
CA PHE A 87 3.31 6.68 17.45
C PHE A 87 4.50 6.96 18.37
N SER A 88 5.08 8.16 18.27
CA SER A 88 6.15 8.59 19.15
C SER A 88 5.65 9.65 20.13
N SER A 89 6.32 9.76 21.29
CA SER A 89 6.09 10.86 22.23
C SER A 89 6.36 12.25 21.66
N ARG A 90 6.93 12.35 20.45
CA ARG A 90 7.21 13.60 19.73
C ARG A 90 6.17 13.91 18.63
N GLY A 91 5.11 13.12 18.53
CA GLY A 91 4.05 13.27 17.53
C GLY A 91 4.09 12.21 16.43
N LYS A 92 3.23 12.41 15.43
CA LYS A 92 3.05 11.52 14.29
C LYS A 92 4.29 11.54 13.39
N ILE A 93 4.86 10.36 13.14
CA ILE A 93 5.96 10.16 12.19
C ILE A 93 5.38 9.57 10.91
N ASP A 94 5.83 10.04 9.75
CA ASP A 94 5.50 9.41 8.48
C ASP A 94 6.30 8.10 8.33
N PRO A 95 5.63 6.93 8.29
CA PRO A 95 6.34 5.67 8.17
C PRO A 95 6.88 5.45 6.76
N MET A 96 7.94 4.65 6.69
CA MET A 96 8.51 4.14 5.45
C MET A 96 8.72 2.63 5.59
N MET A 97 8.35 1.88 4.55
CA MET A 97 8.73 0.49 4.42
C MET A 97 9.87 0.39 3.42
N ILE A 98 10.99 -0.17 3.85
CA ILE A 98 12.15 -0.43 3.01
C ILE A 98 12.18 -1.94 2.78
N PRO A 99 11.91 -2.45 1.57
CA PRO A 99 12.02 -3.87 1.29
C PRO A 99 13.48 -4.32 1.45
N PHE A 100 13.67 -5.41 2.18
CA PHE A 100 14.94 -6.12 2.12
C PHE A 100 14.91 -7.05 0.91
N PHE A 101 15.80 -6.81 -0.05
CA PHE A 101 16.06 -7.74 -1.12
C PHE A 101 17.32 -8.52 -0.77
N GLU A 102 17.18 -9.83 -0.55
CA GLU A 102 18.34 -10.71 -0.44
C GLU A 102 19.15 -10.61 -1.74
N SER A 103 20.37 -10.11 -1.63
CA SER A 103 21.36 -10.22 -2.69
C SER A 103 21.63 -11.70 -2.94
N PHE A 104 21.54 -12.14 -4.19
CA PHE A 104 21.99 -13.48 -4.62
C PHE A 104 23.49 -13.73 -4.42
N VAL A 105 24.24 -12.74 -3.91
CA VAL A 105 25.64 -12.89 -3.54
C VAL A 105 25.72 -12.96 -2.02
N GLN A 106 26.07 -14.15 -1.52
CA GLN A 106 26.54 -14.35 -0.16
C GLN A 106 27.70 -13.37 0.07
N LEU A 107 27.54 -12.45 1.02
CA LEU A 107 28.67 -11.65 1.51
C LEU A 107 29.57 -12.62 2.29
N ASN A 108 30.62 -13.08 1.62
CA ASN A 108 31.73 -13.82 2.22
C ASN A 108 32.64 -12.86 2.99
#